data_AF-A0A929DEH6-F1
#
_entry.id   AF-A0A929DEH6-F1
#
_cell.length_a   1.000
_cell.length_b   1.000
_cell.length_c   1.000
_cell.angle_alpha   90.00
_cell.angle_beta   90.00
_cell.angle_gamma   90.00
#
_symmetry.space_group_name_H-M   'P 1'
#
loop_
_entity.id
_entity.type
_entity.pdbx_description
1 polymer ?
#
loop_
_entity_poly.entity_id
_entity_poly.type
_entity_poly.pdbx_seq_one_letter_code
_entity_poly.pdbx_strand_id
1 'polypeptide(L)' 'MHDRIKNELEKIRPYLQADGGDIELVEITEDFVVKVELTGACRGCPYSEQTLKAGVEQALKKEIPEVKEVVSANS' A
#
# COMPACT_ATOMS: atom_id res chain seq x y z
N MET A 1 9.58 12.63 0.40
CA MET A 1 8.53 11.79 -0.23
C MET A 1 8.48 10.42 0.41
N HIS A 2 9.60 9.69 0.37
CA HIS A 2 9.74 8.38 1.00
C HIS A 2 9.24 8.32 2.45
N ASP A 3 9.70 9.22 3.33
CA ASP A 3 9.31 9.21 4.75
C ASP A 3 7.82 9.50 4.97
N ARG A 4 7.20 10.31 4.10
CA ARG A 4 5.75 10.60 4.17
C ARG A 4 4.94 9.35 3.85
N ILE A 5 5.30 8.65 2.76
CA ILE A 5 4.65 7.39 2.36
C ILE A 5 4.85 6.34 3.46
N LYS A 6 6.08 6.21 3.99
CA LYS A 6 6.38 5.27 5.06
C LYS A 6 5.53 5.53 6.31
N ASN A 7 5.47 6.78 6.78
CA ASN A 7 4.64 7.14 7.92
C ASN A 7 3.15 6.82 7.69
N GLU A 8 2.64 7.05 6.49
CA GLU A 8 1.24 6.77 6.19
C GLU A 8 0.96 5.26 6.13
N LEU A 9 1.87 4.48 5.54
CA LEU A 9 1.81 3.03 5.56
C LEU A 9 1.84 2.48 6.99
N GLU A 10 2.67 3.03 7.87
CA GLU A 10 2.73 2.61 9.29
C GLU A 10 1.42 2.87 10.05
N LYS A 11 0.64 3.90 9.68
CA LYS A 11 -0.71 4.12 10.25
C LYS A 11 -1.72 3.08 9.78
N ILE A 12 -1.59 2.59 8.55
CA ILE A 12 -2.52 1.61 7.95
C ILE A 12 -2.15 0.18 8.38
N ARG A 13 -0.86 -0.08 8.58
CA ARG A 13 -0.28 -1.37 8.99
C ARG A 13 -1.03 -2.09 10.13
N PRO A 14 -1.37 -1.46 11.27
CA PRO A 14 -2.07 -2.16 12.35
C PRO A 14 -3.47 -2.65 11.94
N TYR A 15 -4.15 -1.95 11.03
CA TYR A 15 -5.44 -2.40 10.50
C TYR A 15 -5.26 -3.62 9.60
N LEU A 16 -4.25 -3.61 8.72
CA LEU A 16 -3.93 -4.75 7.87
C LEU A 16 -3.52 -5.99 8.69
N GLN A 17 -2.74 -5.79 9.75
CA GLN A 17 -2.34 -6.85 10.67
C GLN A 17 -3.52 -7.42 11.46
N ALA A 18 -4.53 -6.61 11.80
CA ALA A 18 -5.76 -7.08 12.41
C ALA A 18 -6.56 -8.01 11.49
N ASP A 19 -6.53 -7.74 10.17
CA ASP A 19 -7.09 -8.60 9.13
C ASP A 19 -6.17 -9.78 8.74
N GLY A 20 -5.03 -9.94 9.42
CA GLY A 20 -4.08 -11.03 9.21
C GLY A 20 -3.10 -10.81 8.05
N GLY A 21 -3.01 -9.59 7.53
CA GLY A 21 -2.09 -9.19 6.46
C GLY A 21 -0.94 -8.30 6.92
N ASP A 22 -0.09 -7.90 5.98
CA ASP A 22 0.89 -6.83 6.19
C ASP A 22 1.19 -6.10 4.88
N ILE A 23 1.78 -4.91 4.98
CA ILE A 23 2.22 -4.10 3.83
C ILE A 23 3.64 -3.59 4.04
N GLU A 24 4.47 -3.72 3.01
CA GLU A 24 5.83 -3.20 2.99
C GLU A 24 6.05 -2.30 1.78
N LEU A 25 6.77 -1.20 1.96
CA LEU A 25 7.15 -0.31 0.87
C LEU A 25 8.36 -0.92 0.13
N VAL A 26 8.22 -1.18 -1.17
CA VAL A 26 9.28 -1.76 -2.01
C VAL A 26 10.05 -0.67 -2.72
N GLU A 27 9.36 0.22 -3.43
CA GLU A 27 9.97 1.24 -4.27
C GLU A 27 9.01 2.42 -4.49
N ILE A 28 9.56 3.61 -4.72
CA ILE A 28 8.82 4.73 -5.28
C ILE A 28 9.50 5.09 -6.59
N THR A 29 8.78 4.94 -7.69
CA THR A 29 9.29 5.24 -9.03
C THR A 29 9.37 6.75 -9.28
N GLU A 30 10.14 7.15 -10.29
CA GLU A 30 10.25 8.54 -10.73
C GLU A 30 8.91 9.13 -11.21
N ASP A 31 7.99 8.27 -11.65
CA ASP A 31 6.62 8.63 -12.04
C ASP A 31 5.67 8.83 -10.85
N PHE A 32 6.17 8.80 -9.61
CA PHE A 32 5.38 8.82 -8.37
C PHE A 32 4.41 7.64 -8.24
N VAL A 33 4.76 6.48 -8.83
CA VAL A 33 4.09 5.20 -8.56
C VAL A 33 4.76 4.53 -7.37
N VAL A 34 3.97 4.16 -6.38
CA VAL A 34 4.41 3.50 -5.14
C VAL A 34 4.23 2.00 -5.29
N LYS A 35 5.33 1.25 -5.29
CA LYS A 35 5.32 -0.21 -5.27
C LYS A 35 5.31 -0.68 -3.83
N VAL A 36 4.32 -1.49 -3.49
CA VAL A 36 4.16 -2.10 -2.17
C VAL A 36 4.09 -3.62 -2.28
N GLU A 37 4.54 -4.32 -1.24
CA GLU A 37 4.37 -5.75 -1.12
C GLU A 37 3.29 -6.04 -0.06
N LEU A 38 2.19 -6.65 -0.49
CA LEU A 38 1.16 -7.16 0.41
C LEU A 38 1.50 -8.60 0.82
N THR A 39 1.47 -8.88 2.11
CA THR A 39 1.75 -10.22 2.67
C THR A 39 0.64 -10.68 3.61
N GLY A 40 0.70 -11.95 4.06
CA GLY A 40 -0.27 -12.54 5.00
C GLY A 40 -1.59 -12.98 4.35
N ALA A 41 -2.69 -12.91 5.09
CA ALA A 41 -4.05 -13.28 4.65
C ALA A 41 -4.54 -12.46 3.44
N CYS A 42 -3.90 -11.31 3.20
CA CYS A 42 -4.11 -10.54 1.98
C CYS A 42 -3.61 -11.26 0.73
N ARG A 43 -2.59 -12.12 0.85
CA ARG A 43 -1.96 -12.84 -0.27
C ARG A 43 -2.78 -14.09 -0.61
N GLY A 44 -3.50 -14.07 -1.73
CA GLY A 44 -4.20 -15.24 -2.26
C GLY A 44 -5.72 -15.11 -2.45
N CYS A 45 -6.32 -13.97 -2.06
CA CYS A 45 -7.68 -13.62 -2.47
C CYS A 45 -7.60 -12.40 -3.42
N PRO A 46 -7.78 -12.58 -4.74
CA PRO A 46 -7.64 -11.50 -5.72
C PRO A 46 -8.63 -10.35 -5.52
N TYR A 47 -9.73 -10.61 -4.79
CA TYR A 47 -10.72 -9.58 -4.44
C TYR A 47 -10.26 -8.73 -3.25
N SER A 48 -9.68 -9.35 -2.22
CA SER A 48 -9.15 -8.66 -1.05
C SER A 48 -7.92 -7.84 -1.40
N GLU A 49 -7.03 -8.34 -2.26
CA GLU A 49 -5.85 -7.61 -2.72
C GLU A 49 -6.21 -6.30 -3.43
N GLN A 50 -7.18 -6.35 -4.36
CA GLN A 50 -7.62 -5.16 -5.08
C GLN A 50 -8.28 -4.12 -4.16
N THR A 51 -9.14 -4.58 -3.25
CA THR A 51 -9.86 -3.69 -2.32
C THR A 51 -8.89 -3.02 -1.34
N LEU A 52 -7.93 -3.79 -0.81
CA LEU A 52 -6.92 -3.26 0.10
C LEU A 52 -5.96 -2.31 -0.62
N LYS A 53 -5.49 -2.67 -1.82
CA LYS A 53 -4.68 -1.77 -2.65
C LYS A 53 -5.41 -0.44 -2.89
N ALA A 54 -6.69 -0.50 -3.24
CA ALA A 54 -7.50 0.70 -3.47
C ALA A 54 -7.63 1.56 -2.20
N GLY A 55 -7.86 0.94 -1.04
CA GLY A 55 -7.91 1.65 0.24
C GLY A 55 -6.60 2.34 0.60
N VAL A 56 -5.47 1.64 0.44
CA VAL A 56 -4.12 2.20 0.67
C VAL A 56 -3.83 3.33 -0.31
N GLU A 57 -4.17 3.16 -1.59
CA GLU A 57 -3.99 4.20 -2.60
C GLU A 57 -4.79 5.46 -2.26
N GLN A 58 -6.05 5.31 -1.86
CA GLN A 58 -6.87 6.46 -1.47
C GLN A 58 -6.32 7.18 -0.24
N ALA A 59 -5.87 6.44 0.78
CA ALA A 59 -5.25 7.02 1.97
C ALA A 59 -3.96 7.79 1.62
N LEU A 60 -3.09 7.19 0.80
CA LEU A 60 -1.86 7.84 0.34
C LEU A 60 -2.14 9.08 -0.50
N LYS A 61 -3.06 9.02 -1.46
CA LYS A 61 -3.43 10.17 -2.30
C LYS A 61 -4.05 11.32 -1.51
N LYS A 62 -4.75 11.02 -0.42
CA LYS A 62 -5.36 12.03 0.45
C LYS A 62 -4.31 12.86 1.19
N GLU A 63 -3.29 12.22 1.75
CA GLU A 63 -2.22 12.89 2.49
C GLU A 63 -1.06 13.36 1.58
N ILE A 64 -0.89 12.68 0.44
CA ILE A 64 0.20 12.86 -0.52
C ILE A 64 -0.39 12.85 -1.93
N PRO A 65 -0.99 13.97 -2.38
CA PRO A 65 -1.63 14.06 -3.70
C PRO A 65 -0.66 13.93 -4.89
N GLU A 66 0.65 13.95 -4.63
CA GLU A 66 1.70 13.70 -5.62
C GLU A 66 1.76 12.22 -6.05
N VAL A 67 1.23 11.28 -5.25
CA VAL A 67 1.19 9.85 -5.59
C VAL A 67 0.21 9.63 -6.74
N LYS A 68 0.70 9.09 -7.86
CA LYS A 68 -0.15 8.78 -9.02
C LYS A 68 -0.90 7.46 -8.87
N GLU A 69 -0.20 6.43 -8.41
CA GLU A 69 -0.73 5.06 -8.35
C GLU A 69 0.01 4.23 -7.29
N VAL A 70 -0.69 3.24 -6.73
CA VAL A 70 -0.08 2.19 -5.90
C VAL A 70 -0.18 0.85 -6.65
N VAL A 71 0.93 0.11 -6.73
CA VAL A 71 0.98 -1.21 -7.38
C VAL A 71 1.57 -2.25 -6.44
N SER A 72 1.09 -3.49 -6.56
CA SER A 72 1.62 -4.63 -5.81
C SER A 72 2.85 -5.20 -6.51
N ALA A 73 3.94 -5.44 -5.77
CA ALA A 73 5.18 -5.99 -6.32
C ALA A 73 5.10 -7.49 -6.68
N ASN A 74 4.09 -8.20 -6.19
CA ASN A 74 3.94 -9.66 -6.31
C ASN A 74 2.89 -10.11 -7.35
N SER A 75 2.48 -9.26 -8.30
CA SER A 75 1.52 -9.64 -9.37
C SER A 75 2.14 -10.49 -10.47
#